data_AF-A0A3M1FH20-F1
#
_entry.id   AF-A0A3M1FH20-F1
#
_cell.length_a   1.000
_cell.length_b   1.000
_cell.length_c   1.000
_cell.angle_alpha   90.00
_cell.angle_beta   90.00
_cell.angle_gamma   90.00
#
_symmetry.space_group_name_H-M   'P 1'
#
loop_
_entity.id
_entity.type
_entity.pdbx_description
1 polymer ?
#
loop_
_entity_poly.entity_id
_entity_poly.type
_entity_poly.pdbx_seq_one_letter_code
_entity_poly.pdbx_strand_id
1 'polypeptide(L)'
;MAPDAGSIKYRIPAHVEYFKQSVAHNVLVVDGQSQERTPPPDLRGFVAGQTLQMVRAATGKAYPGVNLERTLLLTDDYLVDIFQARSDTAHTYDWVYHNWGQFASADLTFEPAAQPPAEINGYEYLQNVQATEPWSGGLWQAEWTLDPNRHVRGIFAGQPGDRTFLAEGLIAADKGDEIADDTVPVLIVRRQGTGTRFVSILEPYRSGPAINSVAPLMLTDAAGQPVELENGEALELQRDGGRDLLVLDDAGQVKQVGNLQTDARQLWASFDQGRLRALYVGMGAQASGPGWVMRLEGLSTAADIDDVNVLLEFPDGERLRVHNSGVRSVGLELEGLTSAGARIWQLNRAGQRAQEIRPTRVEDGFLRFVLAPQTGYE
;
A
#
# COMPACT_ATOMS: atom_id res chain seq x y z
N MET A 1 -16.56 0.85 7.23
CA MET A 1 -15.99 0.56 5.90
C MET A 1 -15.21 -0.75 5.95
N ALA A 2 -14.91 -1.33 4.79
CA ALA A 2 -14.02 -2.49 4.61
C ALA A 2 -14.21 -3.65 5.60
N PRO A 3 -15.43 -4.23 5.71
CA PRO A 3 -15.66 -5.31 6.65
C PRO A 3 -14.89 -6.58 6.29
N ASP A 4 -14.65 -7.40 7.31
CA ASP A 4 -14.45 -8.83 7.15
C ASP A 4 -15.82 -9.52 7.14
N ALA A 5 -16.00 -10.62 6.39
CA ALA A 5 -17.25 -11.38 6.42
C ALA A 5 -17.59 -11.89 7.83
N GLY A 6 -16.61 -12.08 8.70
CA GLY A 6 -16.80 -12.50 10.08
C GLY A 6 -16.96 -14.01 10.22
N SER A 7 -17.64 -14.45 11.27
CA SER A 7 -17.83 -15.88 11.56
C SER A 7 -19.29 -16.16 11.90
N ILE A 8 -19.76 -17.32 11.47
CA ILE A 8 -21.10 -17.84 11.75
C ILE A 8 -21.00 -19.21 12.40
N LYS A 9 -22.13 -19.75 12.88
CA LYS A 9 -22.21 -21.08 13.49
C LYS A 9 -21.59 -22.14 12.60
N TYR A 10 -20.71 -22.95 13.20
CA TYR A 10 -19.92 -23.95 12.47
C TYR A 10 -20.74 -25.04 11.76
N ARG A 11 -22.00 -25.21 12.17
CA ARG A 11 -22.93 -26.18 11.56
C ARG A 11 -23.61 -25.68 10.28
N ILE A 12 -23.55 -24.37 9.98
CA ILE A 12 -24.13 -23.80 8.76
C ILE A 12 -23.13 -24.05 7.63
N PRO A 13 -23.52 -24.69 6.50
CA PRO A 13 -22.59 -25.03 5.42
C PRO A 13 -21.73 -23.85 4.93
N ALA A 14 -22.36 -22.67 4.80
CA ALA A 14 -21.70 -21.42 4.41
C ALA A 14 -20.49 -21.06 5.29
N HIS A 15 -20.41 -21.54 6.54
CA HIS A 15 -19.25 -21.31 7.40
C HIS A 15 -17.96 -21.82 6.76
N VAL A 16 -18.01 -23.00 6.13
CA VAL A 16 -16.87 -23.59 5.43
C VAL A 16 -16.86 -23.13 3.99
N GLU A 17 -18.01 -23.11 3.33
CA GLU A 17 -18.11 -22.91 1.88
C GLU A 17 -17.97 -21.43 1.45
N TYR A 18 -18.15 -20.46 2.35
CA TYR A 18 -17.99 -19.02 2.05
C TYR A 18 -17.18 -18.27 3.11
N PHE A 19 -17.61 -18.25 4.37
CA PHE A 19 -17.03 -17.38 5.42
C PHE A 19 -15.57 -17.69 5.78
N LYS A 20 -15.04 -18.83 5.34
CA LYS A 20 -13.62 -19.20 5.46
C LYS A 20 -12.83 -19.05 4.17
N GLN A 21 -13.51 -18.83 3.06
CA GLN A 21 -12.91 -18.78 1.74
C GLN A 21 -12.34 -17.39 1.48
N SER A 22 -11.20 -17.31 0.78
CA SER A 22 -10.49 -16.05 0.60
C SER A 22 -11.31 -14.98 -0.12
N VAL A 23 -12.25 -15.37 -0.99
CA VAL A 23 -13.15 -14.44 -1.68
C VAL A 23 -14.14 -13.72 -0.73
N ALA A 24 -14.32 -14.19 0.51
CA ALA A 24 -15.12 -13.49 1.53
C ALA A 24 -14.31 -12.44 2.31
N HIS A 25 -13.02 -12.23 1.98
CA HIS A 25 -12.12 -11.31 2.68
C HIS A 25 -11.45 -10.33 1.72
N ASN A 26 -10.87 -9.26 2.29
CA ASN A 26 -10.19 -8.20 1.52
C ASN A 26 -8.75 -8.61 1.17
N VAL A 27 -8.61 -9.61 0.30
CA VAL A 27 -7.34 -10.25 -0.03
C VAL A 27 -7.16 -10.51 -1.52
N LEU A 28 -5.95 -10.92 -1.92
CA LEU A 28 -5.68 -11.43 -3.26
C LEU A 28 -6.00 -12.93 -3.33
N VAL A 29 -6.75 -13.30 -4.37
CA VAL A 29 -7.14 -14.67 -4.71
C VAL A 29 -6.46 -15.10 -6.01
N VAL A 30 -5.92 -16.33 -6.07
CA VAL A 30 -5.23 -16.87 -7.24
C VAL A 30 -6.02 -18.04 -7.80
N ASP A 31 -6.32 -18.00 -9.11
CA ASP A 31 -7.03 -19.05 -9.85
C ASP A 31 -8.36 -19.50 -9.20
N GLY A 32 -9.06 -18.56 -8.54
CA GLY A 32 -10.29 -18.84 -7.79
C GLY A 32 -10.10 -19.82 -6.62
N GLN A 33 -8.86 -20.02 -6.15
CA GLN A 33 -8.53 -20.89 -5.02
C GLN A 33 -8.36 -20.07 -3.75
N SER A 34 -8.85 -20.60 -2.62
CA SER A 34 -8.56 -19.98 -1.33
C SER A 34 -7.09 -20.18 -0.94
N GLN A 35 -6.54 -19.20 -0.23
CA GLN A 35 -5.20 -19.27 0.34
C GLN A 35 -5.07 -20.46 1.29
N GLU A 36 -3.94 -21.16 1.19
CA GLU A 36 -3.60 -22.23 2.11
C GLU A 36 -3.45 -21.73 3.55
N ARG A 37 -3.69 -22.63 4.51
CA ARG A 37 -3.38 -22.33 5.92
C ARG A 37 -1.87 -22.35 6.13
N THR A 38 -1.29 -21.17 6.29
CA THR A 38 0.16 -20.99 6.38
C THR A 38 0.63 -20.58 7.78
N PRO A 39 1.95 -20.73 8.09
CA PRO A 39 2.56 -19.98 9.18
C PRO A 39 2.36 -18.46 9.00
N PRO A 40 2.56 -17.65 10.05
CA PRO A 40 2.51 -16.19 9.91
C PRO A 40 3.39 -15.70 8.74
N PRO A 41 2.94 -14.70 7.97
CA PRO A 41 3.72 -14.13 6.89
C PRO A 41 4.99 -13.46 7.42
N ASP A 42 5.99 -13.32 6.56
CA ASP A 42 7.21 -12.58 6.87
C ASP A 42 6.87 -11.09 7.01
N LEU A 43 6.90 -10.57 8.24
CA LEU A 43 6.77 -9.14 8.50
C LEU A 43 8.06 -8.44 8.02
N ARG A 44 7.96 -7.69 6.92
CA ARG A 44 9.09 -6.96 6.32
C ARG A 44 9.28 -5.60 6.95
N GLY A 45 8.19 -4.93 7.35
CA GLY A 45 8.24 -3.64 8.02
C GLY A 45 6.96 -3.33 8.77
N PHE A 46 7.10 -2.65 9.91
CA PHE A 46 5.99 -2.04 10.64
C PHE A 46 6.45 -0.73 11.25
N VAL A 47 5.69 0.34 11.03
CA VAL A 47 5.91 1.65 11.62
C VAL A 47 4.59 2.28 12.01
N ALA A 48 4.51 2.79 13.23
CA ALA A 48 3.42 3.63 13.73
C ALA A 48 3.91 5.08 13.83
N GLY A 49 4.25 5.67 12.69
CA GLY A 49 4.68 7.07 12.59
C GLY A 49 3.52 8.03 12.82
N GLN A 50 3.83 9.30 12.98
CA GLN A 50 2.81 10.35 13.16
C GLN A 50 2.17 10.79 11.85
N THR A 51 2.96 10.91 10.78
CA THR A 51 2.48 11.31 9.45
C THR A 51 2.09 10.09 8.61
N LEU A 52 2.78 8.97 8.83
CA LEU A 52 2.55 7.73 8.10
C LEU A 52 2.62 6.54 9.05
N GLN A 53 1.59 5.71 9.02
CA GLN A 53 1.63 4.35 9.56
C GLN A 53 1.77 3.38 8.40
N MET A 54 2.62 2.36 8.54
CA MET A 54 2.82 1.39 7.48
C MET A 54 3.01 -0.02 8.03
N VAL A 55 2.48 -0.98 7.28
CA VAL A 55 2.84 -2.39 7.42
C VAL A 55 3.16 -2.99 6.04
N ARG A 56 4.20 -3.80 5.98
CA ARG A 56 4.57 -4.60 4.81
C ARG A 56 4.83 -6.04 5.22
N ALA A 57 4.13 -6.97 4.57
CA ALA A 57 4.27 -8.40 4.84
C ALA A 57 4.25 -9.21 3.55
N ALA A 58 5.00 -10.31 3.55
CA ALA A 58 5.11 -11.20 2.40
C ALA A 58 4.91 -12.67 2.77
N THR A 59 4.40 -13.47 1.84
CA THR A 59 4.32 -14.92 1.98
C THR A 59 4.47 -15.60 0.62
N GLY A 60 5.32 -16.62 0.56
CA GLY A 60 5.42 -17.55 -0.58
C GLY A 60 4.75 -18.90 -0.30
N LYS A 61 3.85 -18.95 0.69
CA LYS A 61 3.23 -20.20 1.17
C LYS A 61 1.73 -20.28 0.91
N ALA A 62 1.08 -19.17 0.57
CA ALA A 62 -0.36 -19.10 0.38
C ALA A 62 -0.83 -19.89 -0.85
N TYR A 63 -0.01 -19.92 -1.91
CA TYR A 63 -0.24 -20.70 -3.12
C TYR A 63 1.10 -21.31 -3.61
N PRO A 64 1.10 -22.52 -4.17
CA PRO A 64 2.29 -23.09 -4.78
C PRO A 64 2.84 -22.22 -5.91
N GLY A 65 4.11 -21.82 -5.83
CA GLY A 65 4.79 -21.07 -6.90
C GLY A 65 4.43 -19.57 -7.01
N VAL A 66 3.59 -19.04 -6.12
CA VAL A 66 3.21 -17.62 -6.12
C VAL A 66 3.66 -16.96 -4.81
N ASN A 67 4.40 -15.85 -4.95
CA ASN A 67 4.76 -14.98 -3.85
C ASN A 67 3.79 -13.82 -3.78
N LEU A 68 3.20 -13.61 -2.60
CA LEU A 68 2.35 -12.48 -2.29
C LEU A 68 3.08 -11.49 -1.40
N GLU A 69 2.88 -10.21 -1.65
CA GLU A 69 3.35 -9.13 -0.78
C GLU A 69 2.31 -8.02 -0.71
N ARG A 70 1.96 -7.59 0.50
CA ARG A 70 1.05 -6.47 0.72
C ARG A 70 1.73 -5.38 1.52
N THR A 71 1.63 -4.15 1.02
CA THR A 71 2.05 -2.93 1.73
C THR A 71 0.84 -2.03 1.92
N LEU A 72 0.59 -1.63 3.16
CA LEU A 72 -0.43 -0.67 3.53
C LEU A 72 0.25 0.60 4.03
N LEU A 73 -0.08 1.75 3.42
CA LEU A 73 0.42 3.08 3.79
C LEU A 73 -0.77 3.92 4.25
N LEU A 74 -0.91 4.16 5.55
CA LEU A 74 -2.02 4.90 6.15
C LEU A 74 -1.56 6.29 6.58
N THR A 75 -2.21 7.30 6.01
CA THR A 75 -2.11 8.71 6.44
C THR A 75 -3.33 9.08 7.28
N ASP A 76 -3.42 10.34 7.72
CA ASP A 76 -4.62 10.84 8.39
C ASP A 76 -5.87 10.85 7.48
N ASP A 77 -5.66 10.95 6.17
CA ASP A 77 -6.72 11.22 5.19
C ASP A 77 -7.05 10.00 4.32
N TYR A 78 -6.08 9.13 4.04
CA TYR A 78 -6.26 8.02 3.10
C TYR A 78 -5.34 6.83 3.40
N LEU A 79 -5.70 5.68 2.82
CA LEU A 79 -4.92 4.45 2.83
C LEU A 79 -4.48 4.12 1.40
N VAL A 80 -3.20 3.86 1.17
CA VAL A 80 -2.72 3.19 -0.04
C VAL A 80 -2.58 1.70 0.25
N ASP A 81 -3.25 0.86 -0.52
CA ASP A 81 -3.08 -0.60 -0.51
C ASP A 81 -2.36 -1.04 -1.79
N ILE A 82 -1.18 -1.61 -1.60
CA ILE A 82 -0.32 -2.14 -2.66
C ILE A 82 -0.25 -3.64 -2.46
N PHE A 83 -0.98 -4.40 -3.28
CA PHE A 83 -1.01 -5.86 -3.22
C PHE A 83 -0.36 -6.45 -4.47
N GLN A 84 0.77 -7.12 -4.28
CA GLN A 84 1.60 -7.68 -5.33
C GLN A 84 1.53 -9.21 -5.32
N ALA A 85 1.54 -9.78 -6.52
CA ALA A 85 1.75 -11.21 -6.74
C ALA A 85 2.83 -11.41 -7.81
N ARG A 86 3.71 -12.41 -7.62
CA ARG A 86 4.77 -12.80 -8.57
C ARG A 86 4.90 -14.32 -8.65
N SER A 87 5.06 -14.83 -9.86
CA SER A 87 5.18 -16.26 -10.18
C SER A 87 5.97 -16.46 -11.48
N ASP A 88 6.49 -17.67 -11.69
CA ASP A 88 7.18 -18.03 -12.95
C ASP A 88 6.20 -18.40 -14.08
N THR A 89 4.96 -18.74 -13.73
CA THR A 89 3.89 -19.12 -14.66
C THR A 89 2.73 -18.14 -14.58
N ALA A 90 1.95 -18.02 -15.66
CA ALA A 90 0.80 -17.13 -15.67
C ALA A 90 -0.35 -17.69 -14.81
N HIS A 91 -0.99 -16.80 -14.04
CA HIS A 91 -2.17 -17.10 -13.22
C HIS A 91 -3.25 -16.04 -13.43
N THR A 92 -4.47 -16.34 -12.95
CA THR A 92 -5.54 -15.35 -12.77
C THR A 92 -5.49 -14.82 -11.34
N TYR A 93 -5.39 -13.50 -11.19
CA TYR A 93 -5.33 -12.81 -9.92
C TYR A 93 -6.58 -11.95 -9.73
N ASP A 94 -7.25 -12.15 -8.61
CA ASP A 94 -8.40 -11.37 -8.18
C ASP A 94 -8.04 -10.57 -6.93
N TRP A 95 -8.04 -9.24 -7.02
CA TRP A 95 -8.04 -8.39 -5.84
C TRP A 95 -9.47 -8.19 -5.37
N VAL A 96 -9.79 -8.73 -4.21
CA VAL A 96 -11.14 -8.73 -3.64
C VAL A 96 -11.24 -7.65 -2.57
N TYR A 97 -12.28 -6.81 -2.65
CA TYR A 97 -12.53 -5.74 -1.69
C TYR A 97 -14.02 -5.57 -1.41
N HIS A 98 -14.39 -5.84 -0.17
CA HIS A 98 -15.72 -5.63 0.39
C HIS A 98 -15.77 -4.24 1.00
N ASN A 99 -16.86 -3.52 0.82
CA ASN A 99 -17.06 -2.27 1.55
C ASN A 99 -18.54 -2.02 1.82
N TRP A 100 -18.82 -1.41 2.97
CA TRP A 100 -20.18 -1.01 3.32
C TRP A 100 -20.63 0.17 2.48
N GLY A 101 -21.93 0.26 2.24
CA GLY A 101 -22.57 1.38 1.55
C GLY A 101 -22.96 1.06 0.12
N GLN A 102 -23.64 1.99 -0.52
CA GLN A 102 -24.06 1.87 -1.93
C GLN A 102 -22.87 2.18 -2.84
N PHE A 103 -22.54 1.24 -3.73
CA PHE A 103 -21.46 1.40 -4.70
C PHE A 103 -21.92 2.22 -5.92
N ALA A 104 -21.05 3.11 -6.39
CA ALA A 104 -21.19 3.78 -7.68
C ALA A 104 -19.82 4.04 -8.32
N SER A 105 -19.78 4.05 -9.65
CA SER A 105 -18.63 4.50 -10.43
C SER A 105 -19.12 5.26 -11.66
N ALA A 106 -18.43 6.34 -12.02
CA ALA A 106 -18.67 7.07 -13.26
C ALA A 106 -17.80 6.55 -14.43
N ASP A 107 -16.73 5.81 -14.11
CA ASP A 107 -15.75 5.32 -15.09
C ASP A 107 -16.10 3.89 -15.57
N LEU A 108 -16.79 3.12 -14.74
CA LEU A 108 -17.13 1.73 -15.00
C LEU A 108 -18.64 1.55 -15.22
N THR A 109 -19.00 0.86 -16.29
CA THR A 109 -20.36 0.39 -16.55
C THR A 109 -20.44 -1.10 -16.24
N PHE A 110 -21.39 -1.48 -15.40
CA PHE A 110 -21.60 -2.87 -14.97
C PHE A 110 -22.85 -3.44 -15.61
N GLU A 111 -22.71 -4.62 -16.22
CA GLU A 111 -23.82 -5.39 -16.79
C GLU A 111 -23.86 -6.78 -16.15
N PRO A 112 -25.03 -7.45 -16.07
CA PRO A 112 -25.11 -8.82 -15.56
C PRO A 112 -24.07 -9.74 -16.20
N ALA A 113 -23.27 -10.39 -15.36
CA ALA A 113 -22.18 -11.21 -15.85
C ALA A 113 -22.73 -12.48 -16.53
N ALA A 114 -22.26 -12.78 -17.74
CA ALA A 114 -22.64 -14.01 -18.43
C ALA A 114 -22.18 -15.28 -17.69
N GLN A 115 -21.07 -15.17 -16.95
CA GLN A 115 -20.50 -16.21 -16.10
C GLN A 115 -19.95 -15.56 -14.82
N PRO A 116 -20.03 -16.23 -13.66
CA PRO A 116 -19.40 -15.73 -12.44
C PRO A 116 -17.87 -15.75 -12.56
N PRO A 117 -17.14 -15.00 -11.73
CA PRO A 117 -15.69 -14.99 -11.75
C PRO A 117 -15.07 -16.37 -11.45
N ALA A 118 -15.72 -17.19 -10.62
CA ALA A 118 -15.45 -18.61 -10.46
C ALA A 118 -16.72 -19.32 -9.94
N GLU A 119 -16.71 -20.66 -9.88
CA GLU A 119 -17.88 -21.47 -9.47
C GLU A 119 -17.64 -22.27 -8.18
N ILE A 120 -16.50 -22.07 -7.52
CA ILE A 120 -16.07 -22.82 -6.33
C ILE A 120 -15.39 -21.88 -5.32
N ASN A 121 -15.14 -22.40 -4.11
CA ASN A 121 -14.38 -21.74 -3.06
C ASN A 121 -14.98 -20.37 -2.68
N GLY A 122 -16.31 -20.33 -2.53
CA GLY A 122 -17.06 -19.19 -2.05
C GLY A 122 -17.54 -18.25 -3.14
N TYR A 123 -17.03 -18.36 -4.37
CA TYR A 123 -17.51 -17.53 -5.48
C TYR A 123 -18.97 -17.84 -5.85
N GLU A 124 -19.41 -19.08 -5.62
CA GLU A 124 -20.80 -19.54 -5.80
C GLU A 124 -21.80 -18.89 -4.82
N TYR A 125 -21.31 -18.22 -3.77
CA TYR A 125 -22.12 -17.48 -2.81
C TYR A 125 -22.27 -15.99 -3.16
N LEU A 126 -21.54 -15.49 -4.16
CA LEU A 126 -21.67 -14.12 -4.63
C LEU A 126 -22.98 -13.95 -5.39
N GLN A 127 -23.78 -12.97 -4.97
CA GLN A 127 -25.08 -12.69 -5.54
C GLN A 127 -25.00 -11.53 -6.53
N ASN A 128 -25.97 -11.47 -7.45
CA ASN A 128 -26.15 -10.34 -8.38
C ASN A 128 -24.86 -9.95 -9.12
N VAL A 129 -24.09 -10.94 -9.55
CA VAL A 129 -22.77 -10.72 -10.17
C VAL A 129 -22.91 -9.95 -11.48
N GLN A 130 -22.23 -8.81 -11.54
CA GLN A 130 -22.08 -7.96 -12.70
C GLN A 130 -20.61 -7.89 -13.10
N ALA A 131 -20.34 -7.56 -14.35
CA ALA A 131 -19.00 -7.39 -14.87
C ALA A 131 -18.92 -6.17 -15.78
N THR A 132 -17.74 -5.58 -15.86
CA THR A 132 -17.39 -4.59 -16.87
C THR A 132 -16.89 -5.27 -18.14
N GLU A 133 -16.89 -4.51 -19.24
CA GLU A 133 -15.98 -4.76 -20.36
C GLU A 133 -14.51 -4.62 -19.91
N PRO A 134 -13.54 -5.20 -20.64
CA PRO A 134 -12.13 -5.03 -20.33
C PRO A 134 -11.72 -3.56 -20.29
N TRP A 135 -11.02 -3.16 -19.23
CA TRP A 135 -10.55 -1.80 -19.04
C TRP A 135 -9.50 -1.42 -20.08
N SER A 136 -9.50 -0.16 -20.52
CA SER A 136 -8.51 0.36 -21.48
C SER A 136 -7.16 0.70 -20.85
N GLY A 137 -7.07 0.71 -19.51
CA GLY A 137 -5.91 1.14 -18.75
C GLY A 137 -6.04 2.56 -18.20
N GLY A 138 -5.17 2.90 -17.25
CA GLY A 138 -5.19 4.17 -16.53
C GLY A 138 -6.02 4.12 -15.25
N LEU A 139 -6.13 5.27 -14.60
CA LEU A 139 -6.86 5.41 -13.34
C LEU A 139 -8.37 5.36 -13.55
N TRP A 140 -9.07 4.74 -12.62
CA TRP A 140 -10.53 4.82 -12.50
C TRP A 140 -10.92 4.98 -11.02
N GLN A 141 -12.15 5.43 -10.78
CA GLN A 141 -12.65 5.75 -9.45
C GLN A 141 -13.99 5.06 -9.16
N ALA A 142 -14.22 4.83 -7.87
CA ALA A 142 -15.51 4.40 -7.36
C ALA A 142 -15.79 5.06 -6.01
N GLU A 143 -17.05 5.06 -5.62
CA GLU A 143 -17.52 5.59 -4.35
C GLU A 143 -18.45 4.60 -3.66
N TRP A 144 -18.33 4.53 -2.33
CA TRP A 144 -19.28 3.87 -1.46
C TRP A 144 -19.94 4.90 -0.56
N THR A 145 -21.25 5.09 -0.68
CA THR A 145 -22.05 5.91 0.22
C THR A 145 -22.55 5.05 1.39
N LEU A 146 -21.96 5.20 2.57
CA LEU A 146 -22.34 4.43 3.77
C LEU A 146 -23.61 5.01 4.38
N ASP A 147 -23.69 6.34 4.45
CA ASP A 147 -24.88 7.12 4.78
C ASP A 147 -24.73 8.54 4.18
N PRO A 148 -25.73 9.44 4.30
CA PRO A 148 -25.66 10.76 3.68
C PRO A 148 -24.41 11.60 4.00
N ASN A 149 -23.71 11.33 5.11
CA ASN A 149 -22.55 12.08 5.59
C ASN A 149 -21.28 11.23 5.73
N ARG A 150 -21.27 9.98 5.25
CA ARG A 150 -20.11 9.09 5.34
C ARG A 150 -19.92 8.37 4.02
N HIS A 151 -18.75 8.59 3.43
CA HIS A 151 -18.39 8.09 2.12
C HIS A 151 -17.01 7.46 2.15
N VAL A 152 -16.73 6.58 1.20
CA VAL A 152 -15.37 6.12 0.89
C VAL A 152 -15.18 6.27 -0.60
N ARG A 153 -14.18 7.04 -1.00
CA ARG A 153 -13.72 7.08 -2.39
C ARG A 153 -12.59 6.08 -2.58
N GLY A 154 -12.63 5.32 -3.67
CA GLY A 154 -11.55 4.47 -4.13
C GLY A 154 -10.99 5.00 -5.45
N ILE A 155 -9.67 5.06 -5.56
CA ILE A 155 -8.95 5.38 -6.80
C ILE A 155 -8.00 4.23 -7.10
N PHE A 156 -8.05 3.70 -8.31
CA PHE A 156 -7.42 2.42 -8.65
C PHE A 156 -6.51 2.57 -9.87
N ALA A 157 -5.30 2.00 -9.79
CA ALA A 157 -4.40 1.88 -10.93
C ALA A 157 -4.79 0.68 -11.81
N GLY A 158 -5.63 0.94 -12.82
CA GLY A 158 -6.09 -0.06 -13.77
C GLY A 158 -5.10 -0.30 -14.91
N GLN A 159 -4.98 -1.55 -15.33
CA GLN A 159 -4.19 -1.95 -16.49
C GLN A 159 -5.09 -2.34 -17.67
N PRO A 160 -4.59 -2.22 -18.92
CA PRO A 160 -5.32 -2.68 -20.08
C PRO A 160 -5.68 -4.17 -19.96
N GLY A 161 -6.95 -4.50 -20.20
CA GLY A 161 -7.45 -5.87 -20.11
C GLY A 161 -7.97 -6.27 -18.73
N ASP A 162 -7.81 -5.44 -17.70
CA ASP A 162 -8.43 -5.69 -16.40
C ASP A 162 -9.94 -5.85 -16.56
N ARG A 163 -10.50 -6.83 -15.86
CA ARG A 163 -11.95 -7.01 -15.79
C ARG A 163 -12.41 -6.83 -14.36
N THR A 164 -13.40 -5.97 -14.16
CA THR A 164 -13.93 -5.69 -12.82
C THR A 164 -15.29 -6.35 -12.66
N PHE A 165 -15.51 -7.01 -11.54
CA PHE A 165 -16.79 -7.56 -11.14
C PHE A 165 -17.32 -6.80 -9.92
N LEU A 166 -18.64 -6.62 -9.90
CA LEU A 166 -19.38 -6.13 -8.75
C LEU A 166 -20.38 -7.23 -8.36
N ALA A 167 -20.43 -7.57 -7.08
CA ALA A 167 -21.37 -8.55 -6.56
C ALA A 167 -21.83 -8.15 -5.15
N GLU A 168 -22.76 -8.93 -4.62
CA GLU A 168 -23.21 -8.85 -3.24
C GLU A 168 -22.69 -10.06 -2.47
N GLY A 169 -21.93 -9.79 -1.40
CA GLY A 169 -21.33 -10.80 -0.52
C GLY A 169 -22.09 -10.92 0.79
N LEU A 170 -22.10 -12.13 1.36
CA LEU A 170 -22.68 -12.38 2.66
C LEU A 170 -21.79 -11.80 3.77
N ILE A 171 -22.40 -11.50 4.91
CA ILE A 171 -21.68 -11.08 6.12
C ILE A 171 -22.33 -11.68 7.36
N ALA A 172 -21.57 -11.82 8.44
CA ALA A 172 -22.07 -12.34 9.70
C ALA A 172 -22.95 -11.27 10.36
N ALA A 173 -24.04 -11.70 10.98
CA ALA A 173 -24.86 -10.83 11.79
C ALA A 173 -24.11 -10.40 13.05
N ASP A 174 -24.35 -9.17 13.51
CA ASP A 174 -23.77 -8.63 14.76
C ASP A 174 -24.07 -9.47 16.01
N LYS A 175 -25.12 -10.30 15.95
CA LYS A 175 -25.57 -11.12 17.09
C LYS A 175 -25.92 -12.53 16.65
N GLY A 176 -25.54 -13.49 17.49
CA GLY A 176 -26.04 -14.87 17.42
C GLY A 176 -25.33 -15.77 16.41
N ASP A 177 -24.22 -15.32 15.83
CA ASP A 177 -23.39 -16.07 14.88
C ASP A 177 -24.19 -16.62 13.68
N GLU A 178 -25.15 -15.84 13.18
CA GLU A 178 -25.95 -16.16 11.99
C GLU A 178 -25.46 -15.36 10.78
N ILE A 179 -25.97 -15.69 9.59
CA ILE A 179 -25.80 -14.86 8.39
C ILE A 179 -26.69 -13.63 8.55
N ALA A 180 -26.17 -12.44 8.23
CA ALA A 180 -26.96 -11.22 8.22
C ALA A 180 -28.05 -11.26 7.14
N ASP A 181 -29.15 -10.54 7.37
CA ASP A 181 -30.22 -10.40 6.37
C ASP A 181 -29.79 -9.50 5.19
N ASP A 182 -28.78 -8.66 5.39
CA ASP A 182 -28.23 -7.75 4.38
C ASP A 182 -26.89 -8.26 3.82
N THR A 183 -26.58 -7.84 2.59
CA THR A 183 -25.31 -8.11 1.91
C THR A 183 -24.43 -6.86 1.83
N VAL A 184 -23.16 -7.06 1.46
CA VAL A 184 -22.20 -5.97 1.22
C VAL A 184 -21.72 -5.99 -0.22
N PRO A 185 -21.54 -4.84 -0.89
CA PRO A 185 -20.88 -4.80 -2.18
C PRO A 185 -19.45 -5.37 -2.12
N VAL A 186 -19.15 -6.24 -3.08
CA VAL A 186 -17.84 -6.86 -3.29
C VAL A 186 -17.35 -6.44 -4.66
N LEU A 187 -16.23 -5.72 -4.68
CA LEU A 187 -15.50 -5.37 -5.88
C LEU A 187 -14.38 -6.39 -6.09
N ILE A 188 -14.32 -6.99 -7.27
CA ILE A 188 -13.24 -7.92 -7.66
C ILE A 188 -12.59 -7.38 -8.91
N VAL A 189 -11.32 -6.98 -8.81
CA VAL A 189 -10.52 -6.56 -9.98
C VAL A 189 -9.66 -7.74 -10.41
N ARG A 190 -9.90 -8.24 -11.62
CA ARG A 190 -9.23 -9.41 -12.18
C ARG A 190 -8.16 -9.04 -13.19
N ARG A 191 -6.98 -9.64 -13.05
CA ARG A 191 -5.86 -9.56 -14.01
C ARG A 191 -5.27 -10.94 -14.28
N GLN A 192 -4.66 -11.14 -15.46
CA GLN A 192 -3.92 -12.35 -15.79
C GLN A 192 -2.46 -12.02 -16.11
N GLY A 193 -1.52 -12.84 -15.63
CA GLY A 193 -0.09 -12.64 -15.90
C GLY A 193 0.82 -13.48 -15.00
N THR A 194 2.13 -13.35 -15.19
CA THR A 194 3.16 -13.93 -14.29
C THR A 194 3.42 -13.05 -13.07
N GLY A 195 2.97 -11.80 -13.10
CA GLY A 195 3.05 -10.89 -11.97
C GLY A 195 2.04 -9.77 -12.12
N THR A 196 1.64 -9.21 -11.00
CA THR A 196 0.73 -8.07 -10.96
C THR A 196 0.96 -7.26 -9.70
N ARG A 197 0.65 -5.97 -9.78
CA ARG A 197 0.50 -5.07 -8.65
C ARG A 197 -0.87 -4.40 -8.76
N PHE A 198 -1.71 -4.63 -7.76
CA PHE A 198 -2.93 -3.84 -7.55
C PHE A 198 -2.59 -2.68 -6.62
N VAL A 199 -2.93 -1.47 -7.04
CA VAL A 199 -2.77 -0.25 -6.24
C VAL A 199 -4.13 0.39 -6.09
N SER A 200 -4.57 0.55 -4.84
CA SER A 200 -5.78 1.31 -4.51
C SER A 200 -5.49 2.38 -3.48
N ILE A 201 -6.11 3.55 -3.65
CA ILE A 201 -6.13 4.63 -2.68
C ILE A 201 -7.56 4.71 -2.15
N LEU A 202 -7.73 4.42 -0.86
CA LEU A 202 -9.02 4.40 -0.18
C LEU A 202 -9.09 5.61 0.76
N GLU A 203 -10.08 6.47 0.53
CA GLU A 203 -10.22 7.75 1.18
C GLU A 203 -11.60 7.87 1.83
N PRO A 204 -11.71 7.62 3.14
CA PRO A 204 -12.93 7.86 3.88
C PRO A 204 -13.14 9.36 4.09
N TYR A 205 -14.36 9.86 3.87
CA TYR A 205 -14.66 11.28 4.07
C TYR A 205 -16.10 11.54 4.53
N ARG A 206 -16.35 12.77 5.03
CA ARG A 206 -17.68 13.22 5.46
C ARG A 206 -18.25 14.35 4.61
N SER A 207 -17.56 15.49 4.58
CA SER A 207 -18.00 16.69 3.85
C SER A 207 -17.46 16.75 2.42
N GLY A 208 -16.26 16.21 2.22
CA GLY A 208 -15.62 16.07 0.92
C GLY A 208 -14.27 15.36 1.07
N PRO A 209 -13.73 14.81 -0.02
CA PRO A 209 -12.42 14.19 -0.04
C PRO A 209 -11.30 15.23 0.24
N ALA A 210 -10.20 14.77 0.83
CA ALA A 210 -8.98 15.55 1.08
C ALA A 210 -8.03 15.58 -0.14
N ILE A 211 -8.09 14.54 -0.99
CA ILE A 211 -7.35 14.45 -2.24
C ILE A 211 -8.12 15.21 -3.31
N ASN A 212 -7.51 16.25 -3.87
CA ASN A 212 -8.10 17.07 -4.93
C ASN A 212 -7.99 16.39 -6.30
N SER A 213 -6.86 15.74 -6.57
CA SER A 213 -6.65 14.98 -7.81
C SER A 213 -5.57 13.91 -7.64
N VAL A 214 -5.61 12.89 -8.50
CA VAL A 214 -4.55 11.90 -8.65
C VAL A 214 -4.17 11.82 -10.12
N ALA A 215 -2.88 11.87 -10.40
CA ALA A 215 -2.37 11.84 -11.76
C ALA A 215 -1.14 10.92 -11.88
N PRO A 216 -1.00 10.17 -12.99
CA PRO A 216 0.24 9.49 -13.32
C PRO A 216 1.41 10.48 -13.44
N LEU A 217 2.57 10.05 -12.97
CA LEU A 217 3.82 10.78 -13.06
C LEU A 217 4.73 10.15 -14.12
N MET A 218 5.30 10.99 -14.98
CA MET A 218 6.39 10.58 -15.84
C MET A 218 7.69 10.58 -15.04
N LEU A 219 8.39 9.45 -15.05
CA LEU A 219 9.70 9.33 -14.44
C LEU A 219 10.80 9.49 -15.48
N THR A 220 11.94 10.03 -15.05
CA THR A 220 13.11 10.15 -15.92
C THR A 220 14.38 9.59 -15.29
N ASP A 221 15.37 9.27 -16.13
CA ASP A 221 16.72 8.96 -15.70
C ASP A 221 17.54 10.24 -15.45
N ALA A 222 18.83 10.09 -15.13
CA ALA A 222 19.74 11.22 -14.91
C ALA A 222 20.01 12.06 -16.18
N ALA A 223 19.73 11.52 -17.37
CA ALA A 223 19.82 12.22 -18.65
C ALA A 223 18.49 12.87 -19.08
N GLY A 224 17.46 12.81 -18.24
CA GLY A 224 16.13 13.34 -18.50
C GLY A 224 15.31 12.50 -19.49
N GLN A 225 15.72 11.26 -19.77
CA GLN A 225 14.97 10.35 -20.65
C GLN A 225 13.87 9.64 -19.85
N PRO A 226 12.69 9.40 -20.44
CA PRO A 226 11.63 8.65 -19.78
C PRO A 226 12.10 7.26 -19.32
N VAL A 227 11.68 6.86 -18.12
CA VAL A 227 11.97 5.56 -17.54
C VAL A 227 10.69 4.73 -17.52
N GLU A 228 10.73 3.55 -18.14
CA GLU A 228 9.70 2.54 -17.97
C GLU A 228 9.93 1.80 -16.65
N LEU A 229 8.86 1.65 -15.86
CA LEU A 229 8.91 0.93 -14.60
C LEU A 229 8.48 -0.52 -14.79
N GLU A 230 9.21 -1.45 -14.19
CA GLU A 230 8.83 -2.86 -14.22
C GLU A 230 7.67 -3.10 -13.27
N ASN A 231 6.50 -3.46 -13.82
CA ASN A 231 5.25 -3.67 -13.06
C ASN A 231 4.95 -2.49 -12.10
N GLY A 232 5.33 -1.27 -12.52
CA GLY A 232 5.42 -0.10 -11.67
C GLY A 232 4.35 0.94 -11.88
N GLU A 233 4.19 1.80 -10.88
CA GLU A 233 3.24 2.89 -10.84
C GLU A 233 3.90 4.12 -10.25
N ALA A 234 3.68 5.28 -10.83
CA ALA A 234 4.11 6.55 -10.26
C ALA A 234 2.92 7.51 -10.26
N LEU A 235 2.51 7.96 -9.08
CA LEU A 235 1.32 8.78 -8.89
C LEU A 235 1.64 10.03 -8.07
N GLU A 236 1.07 11.16 -8.47
CA GLU A 236 0.98 12.37 -7.66
C GLU A 236 -0.44 12.51 -7.13
N LEU A 237 -0.57 12.68 -5.82
CA LEU A 237 -1.82 12.95 -5.13
C LEU A 237 -1.76 14.42 -4.69
N GLN A 238 -2.62 15.26 -5.25
CA GLN A 238 -2.73 16.66 -4.85
C GLN A 238 -3.70 16.79 -3.67
N ARG A 239 -3.32 17.54 -2.64
CA ARG A 239 -4.11 17.82 -1.44
C ARG A 239 -4.22 19.32 -1.21
N ASP A 240 -5.05 19.73 -0.27
CA ASP A 240 -5.02 21.11 0.20
C ASP A 240 -3.69 21.43 0.89
N GLY A 241 -2.98 22.43 0.38
CA GLY A 241 -1.70 22.90 0.95
C GLY A 241 -0.48 22.04 0.66
N GLY A 242 -0.62 20.90 -0.04
CA GLY A 242 0.46 19.97 -0.27
C GLY A 242 0.20 18.93 -1.36
N ARG A 243 1.17 18.03 -1.53
CA ARG A 243 1.08 16.89 -2.44
C ARG A 243 1.80 15.69 -1.86
N ASP A 244 1.37 14.51 -2.26
CA ASP A 244 2.09 13.27 -2.01
C ASP A 244 2.50 12.61 -3.31
N LEU A 245 3.64 11.92 -3.28
CA LEU A 245 4.18 11.14 -4.39
C LEU A 245 4.19 9.67 -3.96
N LEU A 246 3.73 8.80 -4.83
CA LEU A 246 3.87 7.36 -4.72
C LEU A 246 4.68 6.86 -5.92
N VAL A 247 5.76 6.14 -5.69
CA VAL A 247 6.58 5.54 -6.75
C VAL A 247 6.84 4.07 -6.41
N LEU A 248 6.43 3.18 -7.32
CA LEU A 248 6.50 1.73 -7.18
C LEU A 248 7.21 1.16 -8.41
N ASP A 249 8.25 0.35 -8.21
CA ASP A 249 9.12 -0.16 -9.28
C ASP A 249 9.82 -1.45 -8.83
N ASP A 250 9.72 -2.53 -9.59
CA ASP A 250 10.37 -3.80 -9.19
C ASP A 250 11.89 -3.83 -9.47
N ALA A 251 12.40 -3.01 -10.39
CA ALA A 251 13.78 -3.07 -10.86
C ALA A 251 14.80 -2.43 -9.88
N GLY A 252 14.37 -1.50 -9.02
CA GLY A 252 15.26 -0.75 -8.12
C GLY A 252 16.24 0.16 -8.87
N GLN A 253 15.86 0.60 -10.06
CA GLN A 253 16.66 1.53 -10.88
C GLN A 253 16.57 2.95 -10.34
N VAL A 254 17.62 3.75 -10.60
CA VAL A 254 17.64 5.17 -10.29
C VAL A 254 16.64 5.89 -11.20
N LYS A 255 15.75 6.66 -10.58
CA LYS A 255 14.65 7.36 -11.24
C LYS A 255 14.42 8.73 -10.60
N GLN A 256 13.86 9.65 -11.39
CA GLN A 256 13.58 11.02 -10.99
C GLN A 256 12.10 11.38 -11.18
N VAL A 257 11.54 12.08 -10.19
CA VAL A 257 10.23 12.75 -10.22
C VAL A 257 10.47 14.24 -10.02
N GLY A 258 10.47 15.02 -11.10
CA GLY A 258 10.86 16.43 -11.02
C GLY A 258 12.25 16.58 -10.41
N ASN A 259 12.34 17.18 -9.22
CA ASN A 259 13.61 17.36 -8.51
C ASN A 259 13.93 16.27 -7.48
N LEU A 260 13.03 15.29 -7.27
CA LEU A 260 13.28 14.15 -6.40
C LEU A 260 13.99 13.06 -7.20
N GLN A 261 15.04 12.47 -6.65
CA GLN A 261 15.74 11.30 -7.20
C GLN A 261 15.73 10.17 -6.17
N THR A 262 15.55 8.93 -6.62
CA THR A 262 15.59 7.74 -5.75
C THR A 262 15.95 6.49 -6.52
N ASP A 263 16.43 5.45 -5.85
CA ASP A 263 16.52 4.07 -6.34
C ASP A 263 15.48 3.14 -5.69
N ALA A 264 14.67 3.66 -4.78
CA ALA A 264 13.72 2.87 -4.00
C ALA A 264 12.72 2.14 -4.90
N ARG A 265 12.44 0.86 -4.58
CA ARG A 265 11.36 0.11 -5.22
C ARG A 265 9.98 0.52 -4.73
N GLN A 266 9.90 1.03 -3.50
CA GLN A 266 8.71 1.68 -2.98
C GLN A 266 9.09 2.98 -2.30
N LEU A 267 8.57 4.09 -2.79
CA LEU A 267 8.72 5.41 -2.20
C LEU A 267 7.35 6.04 -2.01
N TRP A 268 7.14 6.60 -0.82
CA TRP A 268 6.07 7.55 -0.57
C TRP A 268 6.67 8.81 0.02
N ALA A 269 6.33 9.97 -0.52
CA ALA A 269 6.85 11.24 -0.03
C ALA A 269 5.73 12.27 0.06
N SER A 270 5.68 13.00 1.16
CA SER A 270 4.70 14.06 1.41
C SER A 270 5.37 15.41 1.46
N PHE A 271 4.79 16.39 0.78
CA PHE A 271 5.28 17.76 0.72
C PHE A 271 4.17 18.73 1.07
N ASP A 272 4.46 19.70 1.94
CA ASP A 272 3.58 20.82 2.21
C ASP A 272 4.28 22.11 1.76
N GLN A 273 3.63 22.90 0.90
CA GLN A 273 4.20 24.11 0.28
C GLN A 273 5.60 23.89 -0.34
N GLY A 274 5.84 22.69 -0.89
CA GLY A 274 7.12 22.30 -1.51
C GLY A 274 8.22 21.84 -0.54
N ARG A 275 7.99 21.93 0.78
CA ARG A 275 8.91 21.41 1.80
C ARG A 275 8.57 19.95 2.12
N LEU A 276 9.60 19.11 2.26
CA LEU A 276 9.43 17.71 2.65
C LEU A 276 8.84 17.62 4.07
N ARG A 277 7.70 16.95 4.20
CA ARG A 277 7.03 16.64 5.47
C ARG A 277 7.35 15.22 5.94
N ALA A 278 7.32 14.25 5.03
CA ALA A 278 7.64 12.87 5.33
C ALA A 278 8.15 12.14 4.08
N LEU A 279 8.96 11.12 4.29
CA LEU A 279 9.58 10.30 3.26
C LEU A 279 9.71 8.86 3.75
N TYR A 280 9.03 7.95 3.07
CA TYR A 280 9.22 6.52 3.19
C TYR A 280 10.08 6.01 2.03
N VAL A 281 11.15 5.27 2.37
CA VAL A 281 12.04 4.57 1.45
C VAL A 281 12.02 3.08 1.78
N GLY A 282 11.41 2.29 0.91
CA GLY A 282 11.39 0.83 0.95
C GLY A 282 12.25 0.24 -0.18
N MET A 283 13.09 -0.75 0.16
CA MET A 283 13.96 -1.44 -0.81
C MET A 283 14.75 -0.47 -1.69
N GLY A 284 15.42 0.50 -1.06
CA GLY A 284 16.25 1.50 -1.74
C GLY A 284 17.43 1.88 -0.87
N ALA A 285 18.44 2.48 -1.48
CA ALA A 285 19.62 2.98 -0.79
C ALA A 285 19.67 4.50 -0.76
N GLN A 286 18.88 5.22 -1.55
CA GLN A 286 18.95 6.68 -1.57
C GLN A 286 17.65 7.36 -1.98
N ALA A 287 17.47 8.56 -1.44
CA ALA A 287 16.51 9.53 -1.92
C ALA A 287 17.08 10.95 -1.72
N SER A 288 16.85 11.84 -2.68
CA SER A 288 17.28 13.23 -2.58
C SER A 288 16.26 14.15 -3.23
N GLY A 289 16.23 15.40 -2.79
CA GLY A 289 15.39 16.44 -3.36
C GLY A 289 16.01 17.82 -3.22
N PRO A 290 15.24 18.90 -3.47
CA PRO A 290 15.75 20.26 -3.37
C PRO A 290 16.34 20.56 -1.98
N GLY A 291 17.67 20.68 -1.91
CA GLY A 291 18.38 21.03 -0.68
C GLY A 291 18.50 19.92 0.35
N TRP A 292 18.22 18.66 0.00
CA TRP A 292 18.38 17.54 0.93
C TRP A 292 18.79 16.22 0.26
N VAL A 293 19.52 15.40 1.01
CA VAL A 293 19.93 14.05 0.60
C VAL A 293 19.77 13.09 1.77
N MET A 294 19.30 11.87 1.47
CA MET A 294 19.30 10.72 2.36
C MET A 294 20.02 9.56 1.66
N ARG A 295 21.02 8.97 2.33
CA ARG A 295 21.67 7.72 1.89
C ARG A 295 21.63 6.67 2.98
N LEU A 296 21.36 5.44 2.58
CA LEU A 296 21.41 4.24 3.41
C LEU A 296 22.66 3.45 3.03
N GLU A 297 23.56 3.30 4.00
CA GLU A 297 24.86 2.69 3.80
C GLU A 297 24.85 1.20 4.13
N GLY A 298 25.82 0.47 3.56
CA GLY A 298 25.96 -0.98 3.77
C GLY A 298 25.05 -1.82 2.86
N LEU A 299 24.32 -1.20 1.94
CA LEU A 299 23.38 -1.88 1.05
C LEU A 299 24.01 -2.31 -0.29
N SER A 300 25.09 -1.68 -0.73
CA SER A 300 25.74 -1.97 -2.03
C SER A 300 26.32 -3.38 -2.17
N THR A 301 26.50 -4.09 -1.04
CA THR A 301 27.01 -5.47 -1.00
C THR A 301 25.93 -6.47 -0.57
N ALA A 302 24.71 -6.00 -0.29
CA ALA A 302 23.63 -6.86 0.15
C ALA A 302 23.04 -7.63 -1.05
N ALA A 303 22.85 -8.94 -0.88
CA ALA A 303 22.26 -9.80 -1.91
C ALA A 303 20.79 -9.45 -2.19
N ASP A 304 20.07 -9.02 -1.15
CA ASP A 304 18.73 -8.44 -1.24
C ASP A 304 18.59 -7.24 -0.29
N ILE A 305 17.62 -6.38 -0.56
CA ILE A 305 17.25 -5.23 0.28
C ILE A 305 15.75 -5.24 0.59
N ASP A 306 15.13 -6.42 0.53
CA ASP A 306 13.68 -6.62 0.69
C ASP A 306 13.19 -6.31 2.12
N ASP A 307 14.09 -6.21 3.08
CA ASP A 307 13.84 -5.85 4.47
C ASP A 307 14.20 -4.39 4.80
N VAL A 308 14.69 -3.59 3.84
CA VAL A 308 14.99 -2.16 4.05
C VAL A 308 13.70 -1.37 4.01
N ASN A 309 13.36 -0.72 5.14
CA ASN A 309 12.15 0.09 5.27
C ASN A 309 12.45 1.25 6.24
N VAL A 310 12.67 2.46 5.72
CA VAL A 310 13.01 3.64 6.52
C VAL A 310 11.98 4.75 6.30
N LEU A 311 11.45 5.29 7.39
CA LEU A 311 10.54 6.44 7.39
C LEU A 311 11.21 7.64 8.04
N LEU A 312 11.21 8.77 7.35
CA LEU A 312 11.56 10.09 7.87
C LEU A 312 10.27 10.90 7.97
N GLU A 313 10.09 11.64 9.06
CA GLU A 313 8.94 12.53 9.23
C GLU A 313 9.31 13.78 10.03
N PHE A 314 8.64 14.89 9.76
CA PHE A 314 8.73 16.15 10.50
C PHE A 314 7.38 16.43 11.20
N PRO A 315 7.10 15.83 12.37
CA PRO A 315 5.75 15.87 12.93
C PRO A 315 5.27 17.27 13.33
N ASP A 316 6.18 18.18 13.62
CA ASP A 316 5.91 19.58 13.96
C ASP A 316 6.57 20.58 12.98
N GLY A 317 7.11 20.08 11.86
CA GLY A 317 7.83 20.88 10.88
C GLY A 317 9.25 21.31 11.29
N GLU A 318 9.73 20.93 12.47
CA GLU A 318 11.09 21.28 12.94
C GLU A 318 11.91 20.05 13.33
N ARG A 319 11.34 19.13 14.12
CA ARG A 319 12.03 17.92 14.58
C ARG A 319 11.93 16.82 13.54
N LEU A 320 13.07 16.25 13.18
CA LEU A 320 13.13 15.08 12.31
C LEU A 320 13.00 13.81 13.16
N ARG A 321 12.03 12.97 12.84
CA ARG A 321 12.00 11.58 13.31
C ARG A 321 12.43 10.63 12.23
N VAL A 322 13.20 9.62 12.61
CA VAL A 322 13.66 8.57 11.71
C VAL A 322 13.31 7.21 12.30
N HIS A 323 12.62 6.38 11.54
CA HIS A 323 12.26 5.02 11.92
C HIS A 323 12.90 4.04 10.95
N ASN A 324 13.76 3.16 11.46
CA ASN A 324 14.12 1.95 10.74
C ASN A 324 13.11 0.87 11.14
N SER A 325 12.16 0.61 10.25
CA SER A 325 11.14 -0.43 10.42
C SER A 325 11.57 -1.78 9.87
N GLY A 326 12.74 -1.84 9.23
CA GLY A 326 13.36 -3.06 8.76
C GLY A 326 13.97 -3.91 9.88
N VAL A 327 14.35 -5.14 9.51
CA VAL A 327 14.99 -6.10 10.43
C VAL A 327 16.51 -6.07 10.41
N ARG A 328 17.12 -5.26 9.52
CA ARG A 328 18.58 -5.06 9.46
C ARG A 328 19.00 -3.70 10.00
N SER A 329 20.24 -3.63 10.47
CA SER A 329 20.87 -2.33 10.78
C SER A 329 21.31 -1.67 9.47
N VAL A 330 21.12 -0.36 9.36
CA VAL A 330 21.55 0.41 8.18
C VAL A 330 22.28 1.66 8.64
N GLY A 331 23.36 2.03 7.96
CA GLY A 331 23.95 3.35 8.15
C GLY A 331 23.02 4.39 7.53
N LEU A 332 22.86 5.53 8.18
CA LEU A 332 22.09 6.66 7.67
C LEU A 332 23.02 7.86 7.53
N GLU A 333 22.98 8.47 6.35
CA GLU A 333 23.56 9.77 6.06
C GLU A 333 22.45 10.73 5.63
N LEU A 334 22.43 11.92 6.25
CA LEU A 334 21.49 12.99 5.95
C LEU A 334 22.25 14.27 5.65
N GLU A 335 21.89 14.92 4.55
CA GLU A 335 22.35 16.27 4.19
C GLU A 335 21.14 17.20 4.07
N GLY A 336 21.25 18.43 4.59
CA GLY A 336 20.24 19.49 4.45
C GLY A 336 18.93 19.29 5.24
N LEU A 337 18.81 18.20 6.00
CA LEU A 337 17.64 17.88 6.83
C LEU A 337 17.85 18.13 8.33
N THR A 338 19.08 18.52 8.72
CA THR A 338 19.48 18.73 10.11
C THR A 338 20.25 20.04 10.24
N SER A 339 20.39 20.54 11.47
CA SER A 339 21.13 21.77 11.79
C SER A 339 22.47 21.48 12.45
N ALA A 340 23.39 22.45 12.42
CA ALA A 340 24.61 22.38 13.21
C ALA A 340 24.32 22.08 14.69
N GLY A 341 24.92 20.99 15.19
CA GLY A 341 24.76 20.56 16.59
C GLY A 341 23.50 19.73 16.87
N ALA A 342 22.89 19.15 15.84
CA ALA A 342 21.81 18.17 16.01
C ALA A 342 22.19 17.08 17.04
N ARG A 343 21.27 16.82 17.98
CA ARG A 343 21.40 15.77 18.99
C ARG A 343 20.43 14.66 18.63
N ILE A 344 20.91 13.42 18.57
CA ILE A 344 20.09 12.27 18.22
C ILE A 344 19.65 11.58 19.50
N TRP A 345 18.36 11.29 19.61
CA TRP A 345 17.80 10.48 20.68
C TRP A 345 17.16 9.21 20.12
N GLN A 346 17.58 8.05 20.60
CA GLN A 346 16.83 6.83 20.42
C GLN A 346 15.54 6.89 21.24
N LEU A 347 14.43 6.50 20.64
CA LEU A 347 13.11 6.48 21.26
C LEU A 347 12.80 5.11 21.86
N ASN A 348 12.11 5.08 23.00
CA ASN A 348 11.53 3.85 23.54
C ASN A 348 10.23 3.47 22.79
N ARG A 349 9.61 2.34 23.18
CA ARG A 349 8.35 1.87 22.58
C ARG A 349 7.16 2.83 22.76
N ALA A 350 7.24 3.74 23.73
CA ALA A 350 6.24 4.78 23.94
C ALA A 350 6.54 6.07 23.14
N GLY A 351 7.58 6.07 22.29
CA GLY A 351 7.99 7.22 21.50
C GLY A 351 8.70 8.32 22.29
N GLN A 352 9.19 8.02 23.49
CA GLN A 352 9.89 8.98 24.36
C GLN A 352 11.41 8.81 24.24
N ARG A 353 12.14 9.92 24.32
CA ARG A 353 13.61 9.93 24.32
C ARG A 353 14.15 9.06 25.45
N ALA A 354 14.92 8.04 25.11
CA ALA A 354 15.44 7.05 26.04
C ALA A 354 16.96 7.16 26.20
N GLN A 355 17.68 7.31 25.09
CA GLN A 355 19.14 7.33 25.07
C GLN A 355 19.63 8.32 24.01
N GLU A 356 20.57 9.18 24.39
CA GLU A 356 21.28 10.03 23.43
C GLU A 356 22.31 9.20 22.66
N ILE A 357 22.29 9.34 21.34
CA ILE A 357 23.17 8.63 20.41
C ILE A 357 24.21 9.62 19.89
N ARG A 358 25.48 9.23 19.96
CA ARG A 358 26.55 10.01 19.34
C ARG A 358 26.58 9.72 17.84
N PRO A 359 26.47 10.73 16.97
CA PRO A 359 26.65 10.52 15.55
C PRO A 359 28.09 10.09 15.26
N THR A 360 28.25 9.27 14.22
CA THR A 360 29.57 8.93 13.67
C THR A 360 30.22 10.15 13.04
N ARG A 361 29.43 11.07 12.46
CA ARG A 361 29.87 12.35 11.93
C ARG A 361 28.74 13.38 12.01
N VAL A 362 29.06 14.61 12.42
CA VAL A 362 28.13 15.74 12.46
C VAL A 362 28.86 17.01 12.06
N GLU A 363 28.34 17.69 11.05
CA GLU A 363 28.80 18.98 10.53
C GLU A 363 27.56 19.85 10.24
N ASP A 364 27.74 21.11 9.86
CA ASP A 364 26.60 21.96 9.53
C ASP A 364 25.82 21.38 8.34
N GLY A 365 24.54 21.09 8.55
CA GLY A 365 23.68 20.44 7.56
C GLY A 365 23.97 18.96 7.30
N PHE A 366 24.92 18.32 7.99
CA PHE A 366 25.29 16.92 7.74
C PHE A 366 25.23 16.07 9.02
N LEU A 367 24.58 14.91 8.93
CA LEU A 367 24.48 13.94 10.02
C LEU A 367 24.69 12.52 9.52
N ARG A 368 25.50 11.73 10.23
CA ARG A 368 25.68 10.30 9.96
C ARG A 368 25.68 9.46 11.24
N PHE A 369 24.89 8.40 11.27
CA PHE A 369 24.85 7.42 12.37
C PHE A 369 24.23 6.09 11.91
N VAL A 370 24.19 5.08 12.78
CA VAL A 370 23.61 3.77 12.47
C VAL A 370 22.20 3.67 13.04
N LEU A 371 21.25 3.28 12.20
CA LEU A 371 19.90 2.92 12.60
C LEU A 371 19.86 1.44 13.00
N ALA A 372 19.57 1.17 14.27
CA ALA A 372 19.27 -0.17 14.73
C ALA A 372 17.96 -0.68 14.12
N PRO A 373 17.77 -2.00 13.96
CA PRO A 373 16.52 -2.57 13.45
C PRO A 373 15.33 -2.17 14.33
N GLN A 374 14.15 -2.01 13.72
CA GLN A 374 12.89 -1.79 14.42
C GLN A 374 12.95 -0.68 15.50
N THR A 375 13.66 0.41 15.19
CA THR A 375 13.99 1.47 16.15
C THR A 375 13.66 2.85 15.58
N GLY A 376 13.10 3.72 16.45
CA GLY A 376 12.85 5.12 16.16
C GLY A 376 13.87 6.05 16.79
N TYR A 377 14.13 7.18 16.14
CA TYR A 377 15.04 8.25 16.56
C TYR A 377 14.37 9.62 16.37
N GLU A 378 14.77 10.61 17.17
CA GLU A 378 14.40 12.03 17.06
C GLU A 378 15.62 12.94 17.15
#